data_AF-A0AA46S057-F1
#
_entry.id   AF-A0AA46S057-F1
#
_cell.length_a   1.000
_cell.length_b   1.000
_cell.length_c   1.000
_cell.angle_alpha   90.00
_cell.angle_beta   90.00
_cell.angle_gamma   90.00
#
_symmetry.space_group_name_H-M   'P 1'
#
loop_
_entity.id
_entity.type
_entity.pdbx_description
1 polymer ?
#
loop_
_entity_poly.entity_id
_entity_poly.type
_entity_poly.pdbx_seq_one_letter_code
_entity_poly.pdbx_strand_id
1 'polypeptide(L)'
;MKHKSYAPTKPIMMEKNYFRHLNNEQFKVVGAIIAYLQNNRNKQLPSNETIAFFCGFNDTQIVKKTKESLIEIGLLKQDMTINQNWAQLCY
;
A
#
# COMPACT_ATOMS: atom_id res chain seq x y z
N MET A 1 -8.14 -14.88 32.99
CA MET A 1 -8.18 -14.15 31.70
C MET A 1 -7.07 -14.67 30.81
N LYS A 2 -7.37 -15.21 29.62
CA LYS A 2 -6.34 -15.64 28.65
C LYS A 2 -5.90 -14.41 27.83
N HIS A 3 -4.66 -13.97 28.00
CA HIS A 3 -4.07 -12.95 27.12
C HIS A 3 -3.99 -13.53 25.70
N LYS A 4 -4.70 -12.94 24.74
CA LYS A 4 -4.46 -13.20 23.32
C LYS A 4 -3.06 -12.68 23.00
N SER A 5 -2.10 -13.60 22.86
CA SER A 5 -0.79 -13.28 22.29
C SER A 5 -1.02 -12.80 20.85
N TYR A 6 -0.83 -11.51 20.60
CA TYR A 6 -0.83 -10.97 19.25
C TYR A 6 0.41 -11.52 18.56
N ALA A 7 0.23 -12.41 17.59
CA ALA A 7 1.34 -12.87 16.76
C ALA A 7 2.02 -11.63 16.15
N PRO A 8 3.33 -11.43 16.37
CA PRO A 8 4.01 -10.25 15.87
C PRO A 8 3.91 -10.22 14.35
N THR A 9 3.34 -9.14 13.81
CA THR A 9 3.22 -8.92 12.38
C THR A 9 4.64 -8.89 11.81
N LYS A 10 4.95 -9.79 10.87
CA LYS A 10 6.28 -9.80 10.22
C LYS A 10 6.47 -8.46 9.50
N PRO A 11 7.61 -7.77 9.67
CA PRO A 11 7.91 -6.56 8.92
C PRO A 11 7.90 -6.84 7.41
N ILE A 12 7.30 -5.94 6.63
CA ILE A 12 7.47 -5.97 5.18
C ILE A 12 8.81 -5.28 4.87
N MET A 13 9.75 -6.07 4.38
CA MET A 13 11.03 -5.58 3.89
C MET A 13 10.78 -4.81 2.59
N MET A 14 10.86 -3.47 2.66
CA MET A 14 10.84 -2.60 1.49
C MET A 14 12.26 -2.17 1.16
N GLU A 15 12.58 -2.11 -0.13
CA GLU A 15 13.87 -1.66 -0.62
C GLU A 15 14.09 -0.18 -0.26
N LYS A 16 15.32 0.22 0.11
CA LYS A 16 15.58 1.53 0.72
C LYS A 16 15.29 2.71 -0.22
N ASN A 17 15.36 2.48 -1.54
CA ASN A 17 15.10 3.51 -2.55
C ASN A 17 13.63 3.57 -2.98
N TYR A 18 12.82 2.59 -2.56
CA TYR A 18 11.39 2.47 -2.87
C TYR A 18 10.60 3.78 -2.69
N PHE A 19 10.88 4.54 -1.63
CA PHE A 19 10.14 5.77 -1.32
C PHE A 19 10.69 7.03 -2.00
N ARG A 20 11.91 6.99 -2.55
CA ARG A 20 12.55 8.18 -3.13
C ARG A 20 11.87 8.68 -4.40
N HIS A 21 11.13 7.80 -5.06
CA HIS A 21 10.50 8.05 -6.34
C HIS A 21 8.98 8.26 -6.23
N LEU A 22 8.44 8.20 -5.02
CA LEU A 22 7.02 8.40 -4.77
C LEU A 22 6.77 9.82 -4.29
N ASN A 23 5.75 10.45 -4.86
CA ASN A 23 5.20 11.67 -4.28
C ASN A 23 4.44 11.34 -2.97
N ASN A 24 4.04 12.38 -2.25
CA ASN A 24 3.37 12.23 -0.95
C ASN A 24 2.06 11.42 -1.03
N GLU A 25 1.29 11.58 -2.11
CA GLU A 25 0.01 10.87 -2.27
C GLU A 25 0.25 9.38 -2.54
N GLN A 26 1.15 9.08 -3.47
CA GLN A 26 1.59 7.72 -3.79
C GLN A 26 2.14 7.00 -2.56
N PHE A 27 3.01 7.67 -1.79
CA PHE A 27 3.56 7.15 -0.54
C PHE A 27 2.46 6.76 0.46
N LYS A 28 1.49 7.65 0.69
CA LYS A 28 0.37 7.41 1.61
C LYS A 28 -0.50 6.24 1.14
N VAL A 29 -0.86 6.20 -0.15
CA VAL A 29 -1.70 5.13 -0.71
C VAL A 29 -1.01 3.77 -0.59
N VAL A 30 0.27 3.69 -0.94
CA VAL A 30 1.04 2.46 -0.79
C VAL A 30 1.12 2.03 0.67
N GLY A 31 1.44 2.95 1.58
CA GLY A 31 1.49 2.68 3.02
C GLY A 31 0.15 2.15 3.55
N ALA A 32 -0.97 2.73 3.14
CA ALA A 32 -2.31 2.31 3.52
C ALA A 32 -2.63 0.88 3.01
N ILE A 33 -2.28 0.56 1.76
CA ILE A 33 -2.48 -0.78 1.18
C ILE A 33 -1.67 -1.82 1.97
N ILE A 34 -0.39 -1.54 2.22
CA ILE A 34 0.52 -2.40 3.00
C ILE A 34 -0.05 -2.65 4.40
N ALA A 35 -0.40 -1.58 5.11
CA ALA A 35 -0.91 -1.65 6.47
C ALA A 35 -2.22 -2.44 6.53
N TYR A 36 -3.12 -2.25 5.57
CA TYR A 36 -4.37 -3.01 5.49
C TYR A 36 -4.12 -4.49 5.26
N LEU A 37 -3.28 -4.84 4.29
CA LEU A 37 -2.97 -6.24 3.95
C LEU A 37 -2.26 -6.98 5.09
N GLN A 38 -1.40 -6.30 5.86
CA GLN A 38 -0.76 -6.88 7.04
C GLN A 38 -1.75 -7.27 8.14
N ASN A 39 -2.81 -6.46 8.31
CA ASN A 39 -3.80 -6.67 9.36
C ASN A 39 -4.98 -7.56 8.90
N ASN A 40 -5.21 -7.67 7.59
CA ASN A 40 -6.34 -8.41 7.04
C ASN A 40 -5.99 -9.87 6.73
N ARG A 41 -6.38 -10.77 7.64
CA ARG A 41 -6.18 -12.22 7.49
C ARG A 41 -6.96 -12.85 6.32
N ASN A 42 -8.01 -12.19 5.86
CA ASN A 42 -8.89 -12.71 4.81
C ASN A 42 -8.43 -12.31 3.41
N LYS A 43 -7.29 -11.61 3.28
CA LYS A 43 -6.69 -11.17 2.00
C LYS A 43 -7.62 -10.38 1.09
N GLN A 44 -8.69 -9.80 1.63
CA GLN A 44 -9.54 -8.90 0.85
C GLN A 44 -8.76 -7.62 0.54
N LEU A 45 -9.01 -7.03 -0.63
CA LEU A 45 -8.41 -5.77 -1.03
C LEU A 45 -9.16 -4.60 -0.36
N PRO A 46 -8.46 -3.55 0.06
CA PRO A 46 -9.12 -2.37 0.64
C PRO A 46 -9.90 -1.61 -0.43
N SER A 47 -11.09 -1.11 -0.06
CA SER A 47 -11.85 -0.21 -0.92
C SER A 47 -11.17 1.17 -1.03
N ASN A 48 -11.56 1.97 -2.02
CA ASN A 48 -10.99 3.31 -2.17
C ASN A 48 -11.34 4.23 -0.98
N GLU A 49 -12.50 4.04 -0.36
CA GLU A 49 -12.95 4.74 0.85
C GLU A 49 -12.06 4.38 2.04
N THR A 50 -11.74 3.08 2.18
CA THR A 50 -10.84 2.59 3.24
C THR A 50 -9.45 3.21 3.08
N ILE A 51 -8.91 3.21 1.86
CA ILE A 51 -7.62 3.82 1.57
C ILE A 51 -7.66 5.33 1.84
N ALA A 52 -8.71 6.03 1.39
CA ALA A 52 -8.86 7.47 1.61
C ALA A 52 -8.87 7.82 3.10
N PHE A 53 -9.60 7.04 3.91
CA PHE A 53 -9.61 7.19 5.36
C PHE A 53 -8.21 7.04 5.97
N PHE A 54 -7.47 5.98 5.63
CA PHE A 54 -6.10 5.78 6.12
C PHE A 54 -5.12 6.86 5.65
N CYS A 55 -5.31 7.40 4.45
CA CYS A 55 -4.44 8.44 3.88
C CYS A 55 -4.78 9.86 4.36
N GLY A 56 -5.94 10.05 5.01
CA GLY A 56 -6.47 11.36 5.37
C GLY A 56 -6.92 12.18 4.16
N PHE A 57 -7.45 11.53 3.12
CA PHE A 57 -7.99 12.21 1.95
C PHE A 57 -9.49 12.44 2.09
N ASN A 58 -9.94 13.62 1.70
CA ASN A 58 -11.36 13.99 1.72
C ASN A 58 -12.11 13.55 0.44
N ASP A 59 -11.39 13.06 -0.57
CA ASP A 59 -11.95 12.67 -1.86
C ASP A 59 -11.36 11.32 -2.34
N THR A 60 -12.23 10.37 -2.65
CA THR A 60 -11.85 9.05 -3.15
C THR A 60 -11.32 9.08 -4.58
N GLN A 61 -11.55 10.16 -5.34
CA GLN A 61 -10.95 10.37 -6.65
C GLN A 61 -9.43 10.53 -6.57
N ILE A 62 -8.90 11.11 -5.49
CA ILE A 62 -7.45 11.18 -5.24
C ILE A 62 -6.88 9.76 -5.19
N VAL A 63 -7.55 8.85 -4.48
CA VAL A 63 -7.13 7.44 -4.40
C VAL A 63 -7.16 6.76 -5.76
N LYS A 64 -8.23 6.97 -6.55
CA LYS A 64 -8.33 6.38 -7.91
C LYS A 64 -7.18 6.82 -8.81
N LYS A 65 -6.96 8.13 -8.94
CA LYS A 65 -5.87 8.70 -9.75
C LYS A 65 -4.50 8.24 -9.26
N THR A 66 -4.30 8.21 -7.95
CA THR A 66 -3.03 7.77 -7.37
C THR A 66 -2.78 6.29 -7.66
N LYS A 67 -3.81 5.43 -7.59
CA LYS A 67 -3.69 4.01 -7.94
C LYS A 67 -3.36 3.82 -9.42
N GLU A 68 -4.01 4.55 -10.31
CA GLU A 68 -3.70 4.54 -11.75
C GLU A 68 -2.24 4.93 -11.99
N SER A 69 -1.79 6.04 -11.39
CA SER A 69 -0.39 6.47 -11.45
C SER A 69 0.59 5.41 -10.91
N LEU A 70 0.26 4.75 -9.80
CA LEU A 70 1.07 3.66 -9.24
C LEU A 70 1.14 2.43 -10.15
N ILE A 71 0.07 2.16 -10.92
CA ILE A 71 0.04 1.09 -11.93
C ILE A 71 0.87 1.48 -13.15
N GLU A 72 0.75 2.72 -13.62
CA GLU A 72 1.51 3.25 -14.75
C GLU A 72 3.02 3.19 -14.52
N ILE A 73 3.48 3.53 -13.31
CA ILE A 73 4.89 3.39 -12.98
C ILE A 73 5.29 1.93 -12.77
N GLY A 74 4.35 0.99 -12.65
CA GLY A 74 4.61 -0.45 -12.48
C GLY A 74 4.84 -0.90 -11.04
N LEU A 75 4.58 -0.03 -10.06
CA LEU A 75 4.75 -0.32 -8.64
C LEU A 75 3.57 -1.10 -8.07
N LEU A 76 2.37 -0.75 -8.48
CA LEU A 76 1.14 -1.44 -8.11
C LEU A 76 0.67 -2.26 -9.30
N LYS A 77 0.31 -3.52 -9.10
CA LYS A 77 -0.34 -4.32 -10.14
C LYS A 77 -1.85 -4.07 -10.13
N GLN A 78 -2.53 -4.45 -11.21
CA GLN A 78 -3.99 -4.31 -11.30
C GLN A 78 -4.73 -5.09 -10.19
N ASP A 79 -4.14 -6.18 -9.69
CA ASP A 79 -4.66 -6.96 -8.56
C ASP A 79 -4.33 -6.36 -7.18
N MET A 80 -3.86 -5.10 -7.13
CA MET A 80 -3.46 -4.37 -5.93
C MET A 80 -2.27 -4.97 -5.17
N THR A 81 -1.55 -5.91 -5.78
CA THR A 81 -0.29 -6.39 -5.21
C THR A 81 0.85 -5.43 -5.52
N ILE A 82 1.77 -5.28 -4.57
CA ILE A 82 2.95 -4.44 -4.75
C ILE A 82 4.02 -5.24 -5.49
N ASN A 83 4.55 -4.65 -6.56
CA ASN A 83 5.69 -5.17 -7.27
C ASN A 83 6.98 -4.94 -6.45
N GLN A 84 7.42 -5.97 -5.74
CA GLN A 84 8.61 -5.90 -4.88
C GLN A 84 9.91 -5.71 -5.66
N ASN A 85 9.93 -6.02 -6.96
CA ASN A 85 11.11 -5.86 -7.83
C ASN A 85 11.12 -4.52 -8.55
N TRP A 86 10.17 -3.62 -8.26
CA TRP A 86 10.01 -2.37 -8.98
C TRP A 86 11.26 -1.49 -8.99
N ALA A 87 11.99 -1.40 -7.86
CA ALA A 87 13.22 -0.61 -7.78
C ALA A 87 14.32 -1.10 -8.74
N GLN A 88 14.29 -2.37 -9.17
CA GLN A 88 15.23 -2.93 -10.15
C GLN A 88 14.84 -2.59 -11.60
N LEU A 89 13.60 -2.16 -11.85
CA LEU A 89 13.10 -1.78 -13.18
C LEU A 89 13.37 -0.30 -13.51
N CYS A 90 13.82 0.49 -12.53
CA CYS A 90 14.13 1.91 -12.68
C CYS A 90 15.61 2.18 -13.00
N TYR A 91 16.40 1.12 -13.21
CA TYR A 91 17.83 1.14 -13.58
C TYR A 91 18.05 0.24 -14.81
#